data_AF-A0A0V0HTC5-F1
#
_entry.id   AF-A0A0V0HTC5-F1
#
_cell.length_a   1.000
_cell.length_b   1.000
_cell.length_c   1.000
_cell.angle_alpha   90.00
_cell.angle_beta   90.00
_cell.angle_gamma   90.00
#
_symmetry.space_group_name_H-M   'P 1'
#
loop_
_entity.id
_entity.type
_entity.pdbx_description
1 polymer ?
#
loop_
_entity_poly.entity_id
_entity_poly.type
_entity_poly.pdbx_seq_one_letter_code
_entity_poly.pdbx_strand_id
1 'polypeptide(L)'
;MQRPRRRCEGTAMGSIVLDLRPGVGIGPFTLGMPICEAFAQIEQQPNIYDVVHVKYYDEEPLKLDIVISFPDHGFHLRFDSWSQVLDVVHALLGSS
;
A
#
# COMPACT_ATOMS: atom_id res chain seq x y z
N MET A 1 10.37 -41.38 -19.68
CA MET A 1 9.94 -40.01 -20.03
C MET A 1 9.45 -39.31 -18.77
N GLN A 2 10.24 -38.40 -18.20
CA GLN A 2 9.82 -37.57 -17.05
C GLN A 2 10.05 -36.10 -17.43
N ARG A 3 8.96 -35.33 -17.50
CA ARG A 3 9.01 -33.88 -17.71
C ARG A 3 9.49 -33.22 -16.42
N PRO A 4 10.49 -32.33 -16.44
CA PRO A 4 10.84 -31.56 -15.25
C PRO A 4 9.70 -30.58 -14.98
N ARG A 5 9.07 -30.72 -13.79
CA ARG A 5 8.16 -29.72 -13.23
C ARG A 5 8.94 -28.41 -13.18
N ARG A 6 8.47 -27.40 -13.92
CA ARG A 6 8.96 -26.03 -13.84
C ARG A 6 8.83 -25.60 -12.37
N ARG A 7 9.97 -25.47 -11.71
CA ARG A 7 10.09 -24.89 -10.38
C ARG A 7 9.64 -23.44 -10.55
N CYS A 8 8.50 -23.08 -9.97
CA CYS A 8 8.17 -21.68 -9.78
C CYS A 8 9.21 -21.16 -8.79
N GLU A 9 10.21 -20.44 -9.30
CA GLU A 9 11.15 -19.70 -8.49
C GLU A 9 10.39 -18.52 -7.89
N GLY A 10 9.80 -18.73 -6.71
CA GLY A 10 9.22 -17.65 -5.94
C GLY A 10 10.36 -16.76 -5.47
N THR A 11 10.61 -15.67 -6.17
CA THR A 11 11.46 -14.59 -5.67
C THR A 11 10.89 -14.16 -4.33
N ALA A 12 11.69 -14.31 -3.26
CA ALA A 12 11.32 -13.82 -1.95
C ALA A 12 11.15 -12.30 -2.04
N MET A 13 9.89 -11.84 -2.14
CA MET A 13 9.58 -10.41 -2.15
C MET A 13 9.86 -9.88 -0.74
N GLY A 14 10.96 -9.15 -0.59
CA GLY A 14 11.28 -8.46 0.64
C GLY A 14 10.23 -7.38 0.93
N SER A 15 9.36 -7.63 1.89
CA SER A 15 8.51 -6.62 2.50
C SER A 15 9.37 -5.76 3.43
N ILE A 16 9.55 -4.49 3.12
CA ILE A 16 10.12 -3.55 4.10
C ILE A 16 8.94 -2.89 4.79
N VAL A 17 8.71 -3.31 6.04
CA VAL A 17 7.94 -2.52 6.99
C VAL A 17 8.89 -1.40 7.42
N LEU A 18 8.72 -0.23 6.81
CA LEU A 18 9.48 0.93 7.22
C LEU A 18 8.83 1.44 8.52
N ASP A 19 9.52 1.27 9.64
CA ASP A 19 9.19 1.89 10.93
C ASP A 19 9.35 3.41 10.77
N LEU A 20 8.33 4.03 10.19
CA LEU A 20 8.30 5.44 9.91
C LEU A 20 8.08 6.18 11.24
N ARG A 21 8.97 7.11 11.56
CA ARG A 21 8.78 8.03 12.68
C ARG A 21 7.73 9.08 12.29
N PRO A 22 6.99 9.69 13.23
CA PRO A 22 6.10 10.81 12.93
C PRO A 22 6.84 11.88 12.10
N GLY A 23 6.31 12.24 10.93
CA GLY A 23 6.93 13.18 9.97
C GLY A 23 7.79 12.53 8.88
N VAL A 24 7.95 11.21 8.86
CA VAL A 24 8.57 10.47 7.76
C VAL A 24 7.46 9.83 6.91
N GLY A 25 7.57 9.95 5.59
CA GLY A 25 6.57 9.50 4.62
C GLY A 25 7.21 8.94 3.34
N ILE A 26 6.37 8.43 2.43
CA ILE A 26 6.77 8.06 1.07
C ILE A 26 6.05 9.00 0.10
N GLY A 27 6.82 9.84 -0.60
CA GLY A 27 6.25 10.83 -1.51
C GLY A 27 5.34 11.82 -0.77
N PRO A 28 4.12 12.11 -1.29
CA PRO A 28 3.18 13.03 -0.64
C PRO A 28 2.50 12.41 0.59
N PHE A 29 2.68 11.10 0.85
CA PHE A 29 1.99 10.40 1.93
C PHE A 29 2.84 10.34 3.20
N THR A 30 2.30 10.84 4.30
CA THR A 30 2.98 10.93 5.61
C THR A 30 2.18 10.18 6.66
N LEU A 31 2.84 9.41 7.51
CA LEU A 31 2.17 8.80 8.66
C LEU A 31 1.39 9.83 9.48
N GLY A 32 0.21 9.44 9.96
CA GLY A 32 -0.67 10.35 10.68
C GLY A 32 -1.62 11.14 9.79
N MET A 33 -1.48 11.10 8.46
CA MET A 33 -2.42 11.80 7.58
C MET A 33 -3.78 11.10 7.54
N PRO A 34 -4.89 11.85 7.48
CA PRO A 34 -6.20 11.26 7.32
C PRO A 34 -6.38 10.72 5.90
N ILE A 35 -7.22 9.69 5.76
CA ILE A 35 -7.50 9.06 4.46
C ILE A 35 -8.05 10.05 3.42
N CYS A 36 -8.79 11.07 3.84
CA CYS A 36 -9.29 12.11 2.94
C CYS A 36 -8.17 12.95 2.31
N GLU A 37 -7.11 13.27 3.07
CA GLU A 37 -5.95 13.94 2.50
C GLU A 37 -5.18 13.04 1.54
N ALA A 38 -5.05 11.75 1.86
CA ALA A 38 -4.44 10.79 0.94
C ALA A 38 -5.21 10.74 -0.40
N PHE A 39 -6.54 10.68 -0.39
CA PHE A 39 -7.34 10.75 -1.61
C PHE A 39 -7.17 12.08 -2.35
N ALA A 40 -7.17 13.21 -1.64
CA ALA A 40 -6.95 14.51 -2.27
C ALA A 40 -5.59 14.60 -2.99
N GLN A 41 -4.53 13.99 -2.44
CA GLN A 41 -3.22 13.91 -3.09
C GLN A 41 -3.25 13.04 -4.36
N ILE A 42 -3.96 11.90 -4.31
CA ILE A 42 -4.15 10.99 -5.44
C ILE A 42 -4.89 11.70 -6.57
N GLU A 43 -6.02 12.35 -6.25
CA GLU A 43 -6.87 13.07 -7.21
C GLU A 43 -6.17 14.30 -7.82
N GLN A 44 -5.28 14.96 -7.09
CA GLN A 44 -4.49 16.08 -7.60
C GLN A 44 -3.38 15.64 -8.57
N GLN A 45 -2.97 14.37 -8.54
CA GLN A 45 -1.87 13.84 -9.34
C GLN A 45 -2.26 12.58 -10.13
N PRO A 46 -3.30 12.66 -10.99
CA PRO A 46 -3.79 11.48 -11.72
C PRO A 46 -2.75 10.90 -12.68
N ASN A 47 -1.83 11.74 -13.20
CA ASN A 47 -0.73 11.28 -14.06
C ASN A 47 0.33 10.44 -13.32
N ILE A 48 0.39 10.57 -11.99
CA ILE A 48 1.30 9.80 -11.15
C ILE A 48 0.55 8.56 -10.66
N TYR A 49 -0.63 8.72 -10.08
CA TYR A 49 -1.40 7.64 -9.47
C TYR A 49 -2.57 7.18 -10.34
N ASP A 50 -2.28 6.63 -11.52
CA ASP A 50 -3.31 6.22 -12.49
C ASP A 50 -4.10 4.97 -12.03
N VAL A 51 -3.40 3.97 -11.49
CA VAL A 51 -4.01 2.74 -10.97
C VAL A 51 -3.94 2.69 -9.45
N VAL A 52 -5.11 2.70 -8.82
CA VAL A 52 -5.25 2.59 -7.36
C VAL A 52 -6.31 1.55 -7.01
N HIS A 53 -5.97 0.60 -6.13
CA HIS A 53 -6.92 -0.37 -5.60
C HIS A 53 -7.22 -0.10 -4.13
N VAL A 54 -8.49 0.11 -3.81
CA VAL A 54 -8.94 0.30 -2.43
C VAL A 54 -9.58 -0.99 -1.95
N LYS A 55 -9.11 -1.50 -0.81
CA LYS A 55 -9.69 -2.67 -0.11
C LYS A 55 -10.23 -2.24 1.25
N TYR A 56 -11.48 -2.58 1.50
CA TYR A 56 -12.17 -2.42 2.77
C TYR A 56 -13.16 -3.58 2.94
N TYR A 57 -13.77 -3.71 4.12
CA TYR A 57 -14.80 -4.72 4.36
C TYR A 57 -16.17 -4.16 3.94
N ASP A 58 -16.76 -4.67 2.84
CA ASP A 58 -18.01 -4.16 2.26
C ASP A 58 -19.19 -4.08 3.23
N GLU A 59 -19.37 -5.10 4.08
CA GLU A 59 -20.51 -5.14 5.01
C GLU A 59 -20.36 -4.14 6.16
N GLU A 60 -19.13 -3.93 6.64
CA GLU A 60 -18.81 -3.03 7.75
C GLU A 60 -17.44 -2.36 7.53
N PRO A 61 -17.36 -1.26 6.77
CA PRO A 61 -16.08 -0.69 6.31
C PRO A 61 -15.08 -0.30 7.41
N LEU A 62 -15.58 -0.04 8.62
CA LEU A 62 -14.77 0.35 9.80
C LEU A 62 -14.34 -0.85 10.66
N LYS A 63 -14.72 -2.08 10.28
CA LYS A 63 -14.39 -3.31 11.01
C LYS A 63 -12.95 -3.75 10.78
N LEU A 64 -12.42 -3.47 9.59
CA LEU A 64 -11.06 -3.80 9.18
C LEU A 64 -10.38 -2.55 8.63
N ASP A 65 -9.05 -2.55 8.70
CA ASP A 65 -8.25 -1.47 8.17
C ASP A 65 -8.45 -1.30 6.66
N ILE A 66 -8.47 -0.05 6.24
CA ILE A 66 -8.62 0.30 4.84
C ILE A 66 -7.24 0.29 4.21
N VAL A 67 -7.09 -0.44 3.11
CA VAL A 67 -5.81 -0.53 2.39
C VAL A 67 -5.94 0.06 1.00
N ILE A 68 -5.15 1.10 0.72
CA ILE A 68 -5.00 1.68 -0.61
C ILE A 68 -3.70 1.14 -1.22
N SER A 69 -3.80 0.52 -2.39
CA SER A 69 -2.68 -0.13 -3.07
C SER A 69 -2.36 0.58 -4.38
N PHE A 70 -1.07 0.82 -4.60
CA PHE A 70 -0.53 1.42 -5.82
C PHE A 70 0.31 0.36 -6.54
N PRO A 71 -0.32 -0.54 -7.33
CA PRO A 71 0.36 -1.68 -7.93
C PRO A 71 1.52 -1.27 -8.83
N ASP A 72 1.35 -0.22 -9.65
CA ASP A 72 2.40 0.28 -10.55
C ASP A 72 3.60 0.88 -9.82
N HIS A 73 3.39 1.30 -8.57
CA HIS A 73 4.42 1.93 -7.74
C HIS A 73 4.98 0.96 -6.69
N GLY A 74 4.40 -0.22 -6.57
CA GLY A 74 4.84 -1.24 -5.63
C GLY A 74 4.68 -0.86 -4.16
N PHE A 75 3.71 -0.04 -3.77
CA PHE A 75 3.47 0.27 -2.36
C PHE A 75 1.99 0.28 -1.96
N HIS A 76 1.75 0.18 -0.66
CA HIS A 76 0.43 0.17 -0.04
C HIS A 76 0.39 1.13 1.15
N LEU A 77 -0.74 1.80 1.31
CA LEU A 77 -1.09 2.63 2.46
C LEU A 77 -2.15 1.87 3.27
N ARG A 78 -1.97 1.76 4.59
CA ARG A 78 -2.94 1.15 5.50
C ARG A 78 -3.43 2.19 6.50
N PHE A 79 -4.74 2.36 6.55
CA PHE A 79 -5.42 3.28 7.44
C PHE A 79 -6.10 2.50 8.55
N ASP A 80 -5.91 2.95 9.79
CA ASP A 80 -6.61 2.41 10.96
C ASP A 80 -8.12 2.48 10.76
N SER A 81 -8.82 1.39 11.04
CA SER A 81 -10.25 1.28 10.77
C SER A 81 -11.11 2.24 11.59
N TRP A 82 -10.64 2.61 12.79
CA TRP A 82 -11.36 3.49 13.70
C TRP A 82 -11.07 4.98 13.45
N SER A 83 -9.80 5.32 13.34
CA SER A 83 -9.32 6.72 13.24
C SER A 83 -9.19 7.19 11.80
N GLN A 84 -9.18 6.27 10.83
CA GLN A 84 -8.98 6.55 9.40
C GLN A 84 -7.68 7.34 9.11
N VAL A 85 -6.68 7.11 9.95
CA VAL A 85 -5.37 7.74 9.88
C VAL A 85 -4.37 6.74 9.33
N LEU A 86 -3.47 7.21 8.46
CA LEU A 86 -2.40 6.40 7.89
C LEU A 86 -1.47 5.92 9.00
N ASP A 87 -1.52 4.61 9.27
CA ASP A 87 -0.75 3.94 10.32
C ASP A 87 0.50 3.27 9.74
N VAL A 88 0.40 2.70 8.52
CA VAL A 88 1.51 1.98 7.89
C VAL A 88 1.63 2.33 6.40
N VAL A 89 2.87 2.52 5.96
CA VAL A 89 3.24 2.53 4.54
C VAL A 89 4.13 1.33 4.26
N HIS A 90 3.76 0.50 3.29
CA HIS A 90 4.49 -0.70 2.93
C HIS A 90 4.95 -0.62 1.47
N ALA A 91 6.26 -0.53 1.24
CA ALA A 91 6.86 -0.55 -0.09
C ALA A 91 7.51 -1.91 -0.38
N LEU A 92 7.27 -2.44 -1.58
CA LEU A 92 7.91 -3.63 -2.13
C LEU A 92 9.15 -3.17 -2.92
N LEU A 93 10.33 -3.24 -2.31
CA LEU A 93 11.57 -3.02 -3.06
C LEU A 93 11.86 -4.26 -3.91
N GLY A 94 11.76 -4.11 -5.22
CA GLY A 94 12.32 -5.06 -6.17
C GLY A 94 13.83 -5.14 -5.97
N SER A 95 14.32 -6.26 -5.43
CA SER A 95 15.76 -6.54 -5.37
C SER A 95 16.25 -6.70 -6.81
N SER A 96 17.00 -5.71 -7.31
CA SER A 96 17.67 -5.76 -8.61
C SER A 96 18.85 -6.74 -8.59
#